data_AF-M0NFJ5-F1
#
_entry.id   AF-M0NFJ5-F1
#
_cell.length_a   1.000
_cell.length_b   1.000
_cell.length_c   1.000
_cell.angle_alpha   90.00
_cell.angle_beta   90.00
_cell.angle_gamma   90.00
#
_symmetry.space_group_name_H-M   'P 1'
#
loop_
_entity.id
_entity.type
_entity.pdbx_description
1 polymer ?
#
loop_
_entity_poly.entity_id
_entity_poly.type
_entity_poly.pdbx_seq_one_letter_code
_entity_poly.pdbx_strand_id
1 'polypeptide(L)'
;MLMTHHPVGGYDVATEYDPTDISETVPDDIRKHGLETLERLLPATENAEIVDEWVGIRSSTPDQNPVVGWTSLKGFSIAAFSTSGIQLSPATGKVIAAQLVDNDPTSYYDGLSITRFKEYDDWR
;
A
#
# COMPACT_ATOMS: atom_id res chain seq x y z
N MET A 1 -17.93 -4.43 -0.77
CA MET A 1 -17.42 -3.20 -1.42
C MET A 1 -16.07 -2.87 -0.80
N LEU A 2 -15.07 -2.41 -1.56
CA LEU A 2 -13.77 -2.01 -0.99
C LEU A 2 -13.76 -0.51 -0.71
N MET A 3 -13.61 -0.15 0.56
CA MET A 3 -13.45 1.23 0.99
C MET A 3 -12.04 1.41 1.53
N THR A 4 -11.44 2.56 1.23
CA THR A 4 -10.13 2.91 1.79
C THR A 4 -10.32 4.07 2.75
N HIS A 5 -9.91 3.88 4.00
CA HIS A 5 -9.80 4.95 4.95
C HIS A 5 -8.38 5.52 4.86
N HIS A 6 -8.28 6.82 4.52
CA HIS A 6 -7.02 7.56 4.56
C HIS A 6 -7.10 8.60 5.67
N PRO A 7 -6.22 8.54 6.69
CA PRO A 7 -6.23 9.54 7.74
C PRO A 7 -5.90 10.92 7.17
N VAL A 8 -6.57 11.95 7.69
CA VAL A 8 -6.33 13.35 7.30
C VAL A 8 -4.93 13.74 7.76
N GLY A 9 -4.00 13.92 6.81
CA GLY A 9 -2.57 14.14 7.06
C GLY A 9 -1.65 13.12 6.37
N GLY A 10 -2.21 12.04 5.81
CA GLY A 10 -1.46 11.09 4.99
C GLY A 10 -0.40 10.32 5.77
N TYR A 11 0.80 10.19 5.19
CA TYR A 11 1.92 9.44 5.78
C TYR A 11 2.32 9.95 7.17
N ASP A 12 2.37 11.26 7.38
CA ASP A 12 2.91 11.87 8.61
C ASP A 12 2.08 11.58 9.87
N VAL A 13 0.82 11.18 9.69
CA VAL A 13 -0.11 10.83 10.77
C VAL A 13 -0.54 9.38 10.71
N ALA A 14 0.08 8.58 9.83
CA ALA A 14 -0.25 7.17 9.70
C ALA A 14 0.09 6.42 10.98
N THR A 15 -0.80 5.53 11.41
CA THR A 15 -0.57 4.67 12.56
C THR A 15 0.43 3.58 12.20
N GLU A 16 1.44 3.41 13.06
CA GLU A 16 2.33 2.26 13.00
C GLU A 16 1.65 1.07 13.66
N TYR A 17 1.68 -0.06 12.97
CA TYR A 17 0.96 -1.28 13.32
C TYR A 17 1.97 -2.41 13.51
N ASP A 18 1.83 -3.20 14.58
CA ASP A 18 2.55 -4.47 14.69
C ASP A 18 1.90 -5.47 13.72
N PRO A 19 2.61 -5.94 12.67
CA PRO A 19 2.02 -6.82 11.67
C PRO A 19 1.54 -8.17 12.22
N THR A 20 1.93 -8.53 13.44
CA THR A 20 1.52 -9.76 14.13
C THR A 20 0.35 -9.57 15.09
N ASP A 21 -0.06 -8.33 15.36
CA ASP A 21 -1.14 -7.97 16.27
C ASP A 21 -2.14 -7.03 15.60
N ILE A 22 -2.76 -7.52 14.52
CA ILE A 22 -3.79 -6.79 13.78
C ILE A 22 -5.12 -7.53 13.87
N SER A 23 -6.11 -6.83 14.43
CA SER A 23 -7.49 -7.27 14.41
C SER A 23 -8.06 -7.18 12.99
N GLU A 24 -8.67 -8.26 12.52
CA GLU A 24 -9.44 -8.28 11.27
C GLU A 24 -10.86 -7.71 11.43
N THR A 25 -11.27 -7.41 12.68
CA THR A 25 -12.56 -6.78 12.98
C THR A 25 -12.59 -5.35 12.46
N VAL A 26 -13.58 -5.04 11.64
CA VAL A 26 -13.81 -3.68 11.13
C VAL A 26 -14.22 -2.74 12.28
N PRO A 27 -13.49 -1.63 12.53
CA PRO A 27 -13.89 -0.65 13.54
C PRO A 27 -15.27 -0.06 13.27
N ASP A 28 -16.07 0.14 14.32
CA ASP A 28 -17.48 0.57 14.22
C ASP A 28 -17.67 1.89 13.47
N ASP A 29 -16.76 2.86 13.68
CA ASP A 29 -16.79 4.17 13.03
C ASP A 29 -16.50 4.07 11.53
N ILE A 30 -15.50 3.27 11.14
CA ILE A 30 -15.17 2.98 9.74
C ILE A 30 -16.32 2.22 9.07
N ARG A 31 -16.87 1.21 9.74
CA ARG A 31 -17.99 0.41 9.26
C ARG A 31 -19.21 1.28 9.00
N LYS A 32 -19.61 2.10 9.98
CA LYS A 32 -20.75 3.02 9.88
C LYS A 32 -20.55 4.01 8.72
N HIS A 33 -19.40 4.67 8.66
CA HIS A 33 -19.11 5.62 7.58
C HIS A 33 -19.16 4.96 6.20
N GLY A 34 -18.69 3.71 6.12
CA GLY A 34 -18.71 2.94 4.89
C GLY A 34 -20.11 2.59 4.42
N LEU A 35 -20.97 2.09 5.31
CA LEU A 35 -22.36 1.77 4.98
C LEU A 35 -23.15 3.03 4.58
N GLU A 36 -23.03 4.12 5.34
CA GLU A 36 -23.69 5.41 5.00
C GLU A 36 -23.24 5.94 3.63
N THR A 37 -21.95 5.79 3.31
CA THR A 37 -21.43 6.19 1.99
C THR A 37 -21.93 5.27 0.88
N LEU A 38 -22.00 3.96 1.13
CA LEU A 38 -22.53 2.98 0.19
C LEU A 38 -23.98 3.29 -0.17
N GLU A 39 -24.84 3.43 0.84
CA GLU A 39 -26.27 3.72 0.67
C GLU A 39 -26.50 5.04 -0.07
N ARG A 40 -25.72 6.08 0.26
CA ARG A 40 -25.80 7.37 -0.41
C ARG A 40 -25.40 7.30 -1.89
N LEU A 41 -24.38 6.50 -2.23
CA LEU A 41 -23.89 6.38 -3.62
C LEU A 41 -24.67 5.35 -4.44
N LEU A 42 -25.21 4.32 -3.79
CA LEU A 42 -25.94 3.22 -4.39
C LEU A 42 -27.19 2.91 -3.54
N PRO A 43 -28.26 3.73 -3.61
CA PRO A 43 -29.46 3.56 -2.76
C PRO A 43 -30.12 2.18 -2.83
N ALA A 44 -29.90 1.44 -3.93
CA ALA A 44 -30.36 0.07 -4.08
C ALA A 44 -29.78 -0.91 -3.04
N THR A 45 -28.75 -0.52 -2.28
CA THR A 45 -28.12 -1.38 -1.26
C THR A 45 -28.59 -1.10 0.17
N GLU A 46 -29.56 -0.20 0.41
CA GLU A 46 -30.06 0.16 1.76
C GLU A 46 -30.48 -1.03 2.62
N ASN A 47 -31.01 -2.09 1.98
CA ASN A 47 -31.45 -3.30 2.68
C ASN A 47 -30.65 -4.54 2.26
N ALA A 48 -29.45 -4.34 1.71
CA ALA A 48 -28.59 -5.46 1.33
C ALA A 48 -28.08 -6.19 2.57
N GLU A 49 -28.05 -7.52 2.50
CA GLU A 49 -27.44 -8.35 3.54
C GLU A 49 -25.90 -8.23 3.50
N ILE A 50 -25.29 -8.01 4.66
CA ILE A 50 -23.83 -8.06 4.81
C ILE A 50 -23.43 -9.52 4.97
N VAL A 51 -22.86 -10.08 3.91
CA VAL A 51 -22.41 -11.48 3.88
C VAL A 51 -21.04 -11.69 4.50
N ASP A 52 -20.18 -10.67 4.46
CA ASP A 52 -18.82 -10.70 4.99
C ASP A 52 -18.26 -9.27 5.12
N GLU A 53 -17.36 -9.07 6.08
CA GLU A 53 -16.62 -7.82 6.28
C GLU A 53 -15.26 -8.09 6.96
N TRP A 54 -14.23 -7.38 6.50
CA TRP A 54 -12.88 -7.46 7.05
C TRP A 54 -12.16 -6.14 6.81
N VAL A 55 -11.12 -5.88 7.60
CA VAL A 55 -10.23 -4.73 7.43
C VAL A 55 -8.81 -5.19 7.10
N GLY A 56 -8.17 -4.48 6.17
CA GLY A 56 -6.77 -4.71 5.81
C GLY A 56 -5.95 -3.46 6.04
N ILE A 57 -4.73 -3.64 6.53
CA ILE A 57 -3.75 -2.57 6.66
C ILE A 57 -3.00 -2.39 5.34
N ARG A 58 -2.72 -1.14 5.00
CA ARG A 58 -1.88 -0.79 3.85
C ARG A 58 -0.62 -0.12 4.36
N SER A 59 0.51 -0.41 3.71
CA SER A 59 1.70 0.40 3.86
C SER A 59 1.42 1.82 3.35
N SER A 60 2.16 2.80 3.86
CA SER A 60 2.11 4.17 3.39
C SER A 60 3.55 4.63 3.12
N THR A 61 3.73 5.44 2.09
CA THR A 61 5.01 6.07 1.75
C THR A 61 4.82 7.59 1.75
N PRO A 62 5.88 8.38 2.05
CA PRO A 62 5.76 9.84 2.15
C PRO A 62 5.15 10.50 0.91
N ASP A 63 5.42 9.94 -0.27
CA ASP A 63 4.96 10.45 -1.57
C ASP A 63 3.82 9.62 -2.20
N GLN A 64 3.31 8.63 -1.48
CA GLN A 64 2.26 7.68 -1.93
C GLN A 64 2.63 6.83 -3.15
N ASN A 65 3.90 6.83 -3.58
CA ASN A 65 4.38 5.97 -4.66
C ASN A 65 4.99 4.69 -4.10
N PRO A 66 5.03 3.59 -4.88
CA PRO A 66 5.71 2.37 -4.48
C PRO A 66 7.19 2.60 -4.18
N VAL A 67 7.75 1.78 -3.30
CA VAL A 67 9.21 1.64 -3.13
C VAL A 67 9.61 0.29 -3.69
N VAL A 68 10.41 0.28 -4.76
CA VAL A 68 10.89 -0.92 -5.43
C VAL A 68 12.36 -0.74 -5.74
N GLY A 69 13.20 -1.62 -5.21
CA GLY A 69 14.64 -1.56 -5.46
C GLY A 69 15.46 -2.10 -4.31
N TRP A 70 16.76 -1.79 -4.32
CA TRP A 70 17.70 -2.21 -3.29
C TRP A 70 17.57 -1.34 -2.03
N THR A 71 18.05 -1.88 -0.92
CA THR A 71 18.21 -1.14 0.34
C THR A 71 19.69 -0.98 0.67
N SER A 72 20.05 -0.37 1.80
CA SER A 72 21.46 -0.33 2.25
C SER A 72 21.99 -1.71 2.67
N LEU A 73 21.10 -2.68 2.92
CA LEU A 73 21.49 -4.04 3.23
C LEU A 73 21.84 -4.81 1.94
N LYS A 74 23.09 -5.24 1.84
CA LYS A 74 23.59 -5.98 0.68
C LYS A 74 22.74 -7.22 0.38
N GLY A 75 22.25 -7.30 -0.85
CA GLY A 75 21.42 -8.41 -1.31
C GLY A 75 19.95 -8.35 -0.87
N PHE A 76 19.52 -7.28 -0.20
CA PHE A 76 18.13 -7.10 0.21
C PHE A 76 17.42 -6.06 -0.66
N SER A 77 16.39 -6.51 -1.36
CA SER A 77 15.51 -5.69 -2.18
C SER A 77 14.08 -5.71 -1.62
N ILE A 78 13.38 -4.59 -1.76
CA ILE A 78 12.03 -4.39 -1.23
C ILE A 78 11.06 -4.07 -2.37
N ALA A 79 9.79 -4.42 -2.14
CA ALA A 79 8.65 -4.06 -2.97
C ALA A 79 7.48 -3.70 -2.04
N ALA A 80 7.35 -2.40 -1.74
CA ALA A 80 6.32 -1.87 -0.86
C ALA A 80 5.37 -0.96 -1.65
N PHE A 81 4.08 -1.11 -1.43
CA PHE A 81 3.04 -0.36 -2.16
C PHE A 81 2.24 0.48 -1.18
N SER A 82 2.16 1.79 -1.43
CA SER A 82 1.23 2.67 -0.69
C SER A 82 -0.21 2.47 -1.16
N THR A 83 -0.41 2.43 -2.48
CA THR A 83 -1.70 2.12 -3.11
C THR A 83 -1.50 1.20 -4.32
N SER A 84 -2.60 0.64 -4.83
CA SER A 84 -2.64 -0.04 -6.14
C SER A 84 -1.71 -1.26 -6.28
N GLY A 85 -1.30 -1.90 -5.17
CA GLY A 85 -0.37 -3.03 -5.20
C GLY A 85 -0.83 -4.21 -6.06
N ILE A 86 -2.14 -4.54 -6.03
CA ILE A 86 -2.71 -5.57 -6.91
C ILE A 86 -2.51 -5.20 -8.38
N GLN A 87 -2.90 -3.98 -8.77
CA GLN A 87 -2.81 -3.48 -10.14
C GLN A 87 -1.36 -3.37 -10.63
N LEU A 88 -0.44 -2.94 -9.75
CA LEU A 88 0.96 -2.67 -10.10
C LEU A 88 1.86 -3.90 -10.00
N SER A 89 1.43 -4.96 -9.30
CA SER A 89 2.25 -6.16 -9.05
C SER A 89 2.90 -6.76 -10.30
N PRO A 90 2.25 -6.85 -11.49
CA PRO A 90 2.90 -7.44 -12.67
C PRO A 90 4.02 -6.56 -13.23
N ALA A 91 3.88 -5.23 -13.15
CA ALA A 91 4.91 -4.29 -13.60
C ALA A 91 6.09 -4.27 -12.62
N THR A 92 5.81 -4.22 -11.32
CA THR A 92 6.83 -4.29 -10.26
C THR A 92 7.64 -5.58 -10.34
N GLY A 93 6.99 -6.73 -10.59
CA GLY A 93 7.67 -8.00 -10.77
C GLY A 93 8.69 -7.98 -11.93
N LYS A 94 8.37 -7.30 -13.04
CA LYS A 94 9.31 -7.12 -14.17
C LYS A 94 10.50 -6.24 -13.82
N VAL A 95 10.26 -5.15 -13.08
CA VAL A 95 11.35 -4.26 -12.61
C VAL A 95 12.31 -5.02 -11.70
N ILE A 96 11.78 -5.76 -10.73
CA ILE A 96 12.60 -6.57 -9.81
C ILE A 96 13.35 -7.66 -10.57
N ALA A 97 12.71 -8.34 -11.52
CA ALA A 97 13.37 -9.37 -12.32
C ALA A 97 14.56 -8.80 -13.12
N ALA A 98 14.39 -7.65 -13.77
CA ALA A 98 15.48 -6.98 -14.49
C ALA A 98 16.65 -6.60 -13.56
N GLN A 99 16.34 -6.10 -12.36
CA GLN A 99 17.35 -5.75 -11.36
C GLN A 99 18.11 -6.97 -10.82
N LEU A 100 17.41 -8.07 -10.58
CA LEU A 100 17.96 -9.29 -9.97
C LEU A 100 18.72 -10.17 -10.97
N VAL A 101 18.17 -10.37 -12.16
CA VAL A 101 18.67 -11.34 -13.15
C VAL A 101 19.62 -10.67 -14.15
N ASP A 102 19.22 -9.51 -14.66
CA ASP A 102 19.91 -8.85 -15.77
C ASP A 102 20.85 -7.73 -15.32
N ASN A 103 20.89 -7.44 -14.02
CA ASN A 103 21.65 -6.34 -13.45
C ASN A 103 21.26 -4.96 -14.04
N ASP A 104 20.00 -4.84 -14.48
CA ASP A 104 19.44 -3.63 -15.09
C ASP A 104 18.58 -2.87 -14.06
N PRO A 105 18.96 -1.66 -13.63
CA PRO A 105 18.16 -0.85 -12.70
C PRO A 105 16.81 -0.43 -13.29
N THR A 106 16.65 -0.47 -14.61
CA THR A 106 15.53 0.06 -15.41
C THR A 106 15.43 1.59 -15.41
N SER A 107 14.73 2.15 -16.40
CA SER A 107 14.46 3.59 -16.48
C SER A 107 13.56 4.13 -15.36
N TYR A 108 13.01 3.27 -14.50
CA TYR A 108 12.13 3.66 -13.40
C TYR A 108 12.84 3.75 -12.06
N TYR A 109 14.14 3.42 -12.01
CA TYR A 109 14.88 3.27 -10.75
C TYR A 109 14.78 4.48 -9.84
N ASP A 110 15.11 5.67 -10.34
CA ASP A 110 15.13 6.90 -9.53
C ASP A 110 13.75 7.24 -8.92
N GLY A 111 12.67 6.87 -9.60
CA GLY A 111 11.31 7.09 -9.13
C GLY A 111 10.80 6.03 -8.14
N LEU A 112 11.42 4.85 -8.12
CA LEU A 112 10.97 3.72 -7.31
C LEU A 112 11.93 3.37 -6.17
N SER A 113 13.22 3.68 -6.29
CA SER A 113 14.22 3.38 -5.27
C SER A 113 13.93 4.11 -3.97
N ILE A 114 14.37 3.52 -2.86
CA ILE A 114 14.29 4.14 -1.53
C ILE A 114 15.17 5.39 -1.44
N THR A 115 16.22 5.47 -2.28
CA THR A 115 17.18 6.59 -2.34
C THR A 115 16.56 7.91 -2.80
N ARG A 116 15.31 7.89 -3.31
CA ARG A 116 14.56 9.12 -3.57
C ARG A 116 14.22 9.90 -2.30
N PHE A 117 14.23 9.22 -1.14
CA PHE A 117 14.11 9.83 0.19
C PHE A 117 15.51 10.03 0.77
N LYS A 118 15.83 11.26 1.19
CA LYS A 118 17.21 11.69 1.51
C LYS A 118 17.83 10.96 2.70
N GLU A 119 16.99 10.36 3.53
CA GLU A 119 17.37 9.65 4.76
C GLU A 119 17.89 8.23 4.47
N TYR A 120 17.73 7.74 3.25
CA TYR A 120 18.02 6.36 2.87
C TYR A 120 19.03 6.29 1.73
N ASP A 121 19.80 5.20 1.75
CA ASP A 121 20.77 4.85 0.71
C ASP A 121 20.55 3.40 0.27
N ASP A 122 21.15 3.00 -0.84
CA ASP A 122 21.18 1.61 -1.28
C ASP A 122 22.61 1.10 -1.51
N TRP A 123 22.79 -0.22 -1.58
CA TRP A 123 24.13 -0.82 -1.69
C TRP A 123 24.71 -0.82 -3.11
N ARG A 124 24.02 -0.21 -4.09
CA ARG A 124 24.22 -0.42 -5.53
C ARG A 124 24.70 0.81 -6.28
#